data_AF-A0A838NFX9-F1
#
_entry.id   AF-A0A838NFX9-F1
#
_cell.length_a   1.000
_cell.length_b   1.000
_cell.length_c   1.000
_cell.angle_alpha   90.00
_cell.angle_beta   90.00
_cell.angle_gamma   90.00
#
_symmetry.space_group_name_H-M   'P 1'
#
loop_
_entity.id
_entity.type
_entity.pdbx_description
1 polymer ?
#
loop_
_entity_poly.entity_id
_entity_poly.type
_entity_poly.pdbx_seq_one_letter_code
_entity_poly.pdbx_strand_id
1 'polypeptide(L)'
;MTGPLGYLAARSTRNRLLRQLRRLRTPRYAVALVLGLAYLWYIGGLQRPGPGAARVSAGTVELLAAAGVTTVLLWTWIFGADRRALAFSRAEVTWLFPAPLTRRQLIQYKLFRGQFVILINVLLWTFLLPGRWAGAEGWRRAGAIWILITTLALHRLGVALLRSSLLEHGAAAMRARAATLAIAGVAVAAALFDAATAVPALQSAWDLGPKELLLALRDMSLRPVPAALLLPGRLLVRPMLAHDWAEWGRTLLPAAAILAAHYVWVVRSDAAFEESAAAAALARQRTGRHRARAPRFTARPVPRLSPAGWPGGALLWKNLAALMRTGRARGAVFGYLAVGVVVALLSAVGVSRPLLEAAGWMAAMWAAFMLVLGPQWVTNDLRADLSRLALLRSYPLRGSTVVGAETAGSTAVLTAMQLGLVGIAYIAFWGGEVRDPSPELRTAALAAAVVLLPAINFLAMLIQNGAALLLPAWVRVGPDRPIGVEALGHNMLVMSGFVVILAALLAAPAAVAGAVFFGLEPVSGWWAGVPAAAAALVVTGLESQVLLARLGRVFEETDPSSVPAVESR
;
A
#
# COMPACT_ATOMS: atom_id res chain seq x y z
N MET A 1 -28.89 1.99 -19.80
CA MET A 1 -29.24 1.63 -18.41
C MET A 1 -30.73 1.82 -18.25
N THR A 2 -31.45 0.93 -17.57
CA THR A 2 -32.88 1.12 -17.31
C THR A 2 -33.09 2.31 -16.36
N GLY A 3 -34.15 3.10 -16.58
CA GLY A 3 -34.46 4.29 -15.78
C GLY A 3 -34.42 4.06 -14.24
N PRO A 4 -34.95 2.95 -13.71
CA PRO A 4 -34.93 2.66 -12.27
C PRO A 4 -33.53 2.48 -11.67
N LEU A 5 -32.61 1.79 -12.38
CA LEU A 5 -31.24 1.59 -11.90
C LEU A 5 -30.42 2.90 -11.93
N GLY A 6 -30.65 3.73 -12.95
CA GLY A 6 -30.09 5.08 -13.02
C GLY A 6 -30.58 5.96 -11.87
N TYR A 7 -31.89 5.94 -11.59
CA TYR A 7 -32.49 6.65 -10.47
C TYR A 7 -31.89 6.21 -9.12
N LEU A 8 -31.78 4.90 -8.88
CA LEU A 8 -31.19 4.35 -7.66
C LEU A 8 -29.72 4.78 -7.49
N ALA A 9 -28.94 4.74 -8.57
CA ALA A 9 -27.55 5.18 -8.55
C ALA A 9 -27.44 6.68 -8.23
N ALA A 10 -28.23 7.52 -8.89
CA ALA A 10 -28.25 8.97 -8.66
C ALA A 10 -28.67 9.32 -7.23
N ARG A 11 -29.75 8.72 -6.71
CA ARG A 11 -30.21 8.95 -5.33
C ARG A 11 -29.21 8.45 -4.29
N SER A 12 -28.57 7.29 -4.53
CA SER A 12 -27.52 6.78 -3.65
C SER A 12 -26.32 7.73 -3.56
N THR A 13 -25.91 8.28 -4.70
CA THR A 13 -24.84 9.27 -4.79
C THR A 13 -25.23 10.57 -4.07
N ARG A 14 -26.42 11.10 -4.32
CA ARG A 14 -26.94 12.30 -3.64
C ARG A 14 -27.01 12.10 -2.13
N ASN A 15 -27.55 10.97 -1.67
CA ASN A 15 -27.67 10.67 -0.23
C ASN A 15 -26.29 10.54 0.43
N ARG A 16 -25.30 10.01 -0.29
CA ARG A 16 -23.91 9.94 0.18
C ARG A 16 -23.30 11.34 0.32
N LEU A 17 -23.47 12.21 -0.66
CA LEU A 17 -23.01 13.60 -0.61
C LEU A 17 -23.68 14.36 0.54
N LEU A 18 -25.00 14.27 0.67
CA LEU A 18 -25.73 14.91 1.78
C LEU A 18 -25.25 14.40 3.13
N ARG A 19 -24.96 13.10 3.27
CA ARG A 19 -24.39 12.55 4.50
C ARG A 19 -23.01 13.12 4.81
N GLN A 20 -22.14 13.26 3.80
CA GLN A 20 -20.82 13.88 3.97
C GLN A 20 -20.93 15.35 4.36
N LEU A 21 -21.80 16.12 3.70
CA LEU A 21 -22.04 17.53 4.03
C LEU A 21 -22.60 17.70 5.46
N ARG A 22 -23.51 16.83 5.89
CA ARG A 22 -24.03 16.85 7.27
C ARG A 22 -22.93 16.58 8.31
N ARG A 23 -21.92 15.75 7.99
CA ARG A 23 -20.77 15.50 8.87
C ARG A 23 -19.91 16.74 9.07
N LEU A 24 -19.88 17.68 8.12
CA LEU A 24 -19.15 18.94 8.27
C LEU A 24 -19.70 19.83 9.39
N ARG A 25 -20.92 19.57 9.89
CA ARG A 25 -21.44 20.25 11.09
C ARG A 25 -20.65 19.92 12.35
N THR A 26 -19.96 18.79 12.37
CA THR A 26 -19.07 18.42 13.48
C THR A 26 -17.66 18.98 13.25
N PRO A 27 -17.09 19.78 14.17
CA PRO A 27 -15.85 20.54 13.96
C PRO A 27 -14.68 19.70 13.43
N ARG A 28 -14.50 18.49 13.96
CA ARG A 28 -13.42 17.57 13.54
C ARG A 28 -13.42 17.27 12.03
N TYR A 29 -14.59 17.18 11.41
CA TYR A 29 -14.72 16.89 9.98
C TYR A 29 -14.47 18.14 9.13
N ALA A 30 -14.90 19.31 9.63
CA ALA A 30 -14.62 20.58 8.98
C ALA A 30 -13.12 20.89 8.97
N VAL A 31 -12.44 20.72 10.11
CA VAL A 31 -10.98 20.89 10.22
C VAL A 31 -10.25 19.94 9.27
N ALA A 32 -10.63 18.65 9.24
CA ALA A 32 -10.03 17.68 8.34
C ALA A 32 -10.23 18.06 6.86
N LEU A 33 -11.41 18.54 6.47
CA LEU A 33 -11.67 19.00 5.11
C LEU A 33 -10.83 20.23 4.75
N VAL A 34 -10.77 21.23 5.63
CA VAL A 34 -9.99 22.46 5.43
C VAL A 34 -8.52 22.13 5.25
N LEU A 35 -7.95 21.30 6.11
CA LEU A 35 -6.56 20.85 5.99
C LEU A 35 -6.32 20.07 4.70
N GLY A 36 -7.25 19.19 4.32
CA GLY A 36 -7.18 18.47 3.05
C GLY A 36 -7.17 19.40 1.84
N LEU A 37 -8.05 20.42 1.83
CA LEU A 37 -8.11 21.42 0.76
C LEU A 37 -6.87 22.32 0.75
N ALA A 38 -6.40 22.76 1.91
CA ALA A 38 -5.18 23.57 2.06
C ALA A 38 -3.95 22.81 1.56
N TYR A 39 -3.86 21.51 1.85
CA TYR A 39 -2.79 20.67 1.32
C TYR A 39 -2.87 20.49 -0.19
N LEU A 40 -4.07 20.24 -0.73
CA LEU A 40 -4.24 20.18 -2.18
C LEU A 40 -3.75 21.50 -2.78
N TRP A 41 -4.24 22.64 -2.29
CA TRP A 41 -3.79 23.97 -2.71
C TRP A 41 -2.28 24.16 -2.62
N TYR A 42 -1.64 23.71 -1.53
CA TYR A 42 -0.20 23.78 -1.37
C TYR A 42 0.55 22.99 -2.45
N ILE A 43 0.16 21.75 -2.72
CA ILE A 43 0.81 20.92 -3.75
C ILE A 43 0.50 21.39 -5.16
N GLY A 44 -0.77 21.57 -5.50
CA GLY A 44 -1.19 21.91 -6.86
C GLY A 44 -0.99 23.39 -7.24
N GLY A 45 -1.01 24.28 -6.23
CA GLY A 45 -0.94 25.73 -6.40
C GLY A 45 0.44 26.33 -6.12
N LEU A 46 1.05 26.00 -4.97
CA LEU A 46 2.28 26.66 -4.49
C LEU A 46 3.57 25.95 -4.90
N GLN A 47 3.61 24.61 -4.97
CA GLN A 47 4.78 23.86 -5.44
C GLN A 47 4.93 23.87 -6.97
N ARG A 48 4.51 24.95 -7.63
CA ARG A 48 4.79 25.16 -9.06
C ARG A 48 6.28 25.48 -9.20
N PRO A 49 7.06 24.68 -9.95
CA PRO A 49 8.49 24.93 -10.08
C PRO A 49 8.74 26.36 -10.62
N GLY A 50 9.70 27.08 -10.04
CA GLY A 50 10.06 28.42 -10.49
C GLY A 50 10.51 28.45 -11.96
N PRO A 51 10.51 29.63 -12.61
CA PRO A 51 11.15 29.81 -13.91
C PRO A 51 12.65 29.56 -13.75
N GLY A 52 13.12 28.35 -14.08
CA GLY A 52 14.52 27.93 -13.88
C GLY A 52 14.69 26.46 -13.47
N ALA A 53 13.63 25.79 -13.00
CA ALA A 53 13.71 24.36 -12.71
C ALA A 53 13.95 23.54 -13.99
N ALA A 54 14.89 22.59 -13.94
CA ALA A 54 15.21 21.70 -15.04
C ALA A 54 13.95 20.98 -15.56
N ARG A 55 13.62 21.18 -16.84
CA ARG A 55 12.48 20.50 -17.48
C ARG A 55 12.87 19.06 -17.76
N VAL A 56 12.16 18.11 -17.12
CA VAL A 56 12.23 16.69 -17.49
C VAL A 56 11.70 16.54 -18.92
N SER A 57 12.41 15.79 -19.78
CA SER A 57 11.99 15.61 -21.16
C SER A 57 10.63 14.91 -21.24
N ALA A 58 9.76 15.30 -22.18
CA ALA A 58 8.45 14.67 -22.37
C ALA A 58 8.55 13.15 -22.59
N GLY A 59 9.61 12.69 -23.28
CA GLY A 59 9.89 11.28 -23.48
C GLY A 59 10.24 10.54 -22.18
N THR A 60 10.95 11.19 -21.25
CA THR A 60 11.22 10.62 -19.91
C THR A 60 9.93 10.51 -19.10
N VAL A 61 9.05 11.50 -19.17
CA VAL A 61 7.74 11.45 -18.50
C VAL A 61 6.87 10.33 -19.07
N GLU A 62 6.81 10.19 -20.40
CA GLU A 62 6.10 9.09 -21.06
C GLU A 62 6.64 7.74 -20.61
N LEU A 63 7.97 7.56 -20.59
CA LEU A 63 8.61 6.33 -20.16
C LEU A 63 8.23 5.96 -18.73
N LEU A 64 8.41 6.87 -17.79
CA LEU A 64 8.17 6.61 -16.36
C LEU A 64 6.68 6.31 -16.10
N ALA A 65 5.79 7.08 -16.70
CA ALA A 65 4.35 6.87 -16.56
C ALA A 65 3.89 5.57 -17.24
N ALA A 66 4.37 5.27 -18.45
CA ALA A 66 4.04 4.02 -19.15
C ALA A 66 4.58 2.80 -18.39
N ALA A 67 5.81 2.86 -17.90
CA ALA A 67 6.39 1.82 -17.05
C ALA A 67 5.55 1.61 -15.79
N GLY A 68 5.19 2.69 -15.07
CA GLY A 68 4.33 2.60 -13.89
C GLY A 68 2.97 1.96 -14.18
N VAL A 69 2.31 2.36 -15.26
CA VAL A 69 1.02 1.78 -15.68
C VAL A 69 1.18 0.29 -16.02
N THR A 70 2.17 -0.07 -16.82
CA THR A 70 2.45 -1.46 -17.19
C THR A 70 2.80 -2.31 -15.96
N THR A 71 3.57 -1.79 -15.01
CA THR A 71 3.85 -2.46 -13.74
C THR A 71 2.57 -2.73 -12.96
N VAL A 72 1.63 -1.78 -12.88
CA VAL A 72 0.34 -1.99 -12.20
C VAL A 72 -0.49 -3.09 -12.89
N LEU A 73 -0.49 -3.13 -14.22
CA LEU A 73 -1.17 -4.18 -14.98
C LEU A 73 -0.55 -5.55 -14.65
N LEU A 74 0.77 -5.70 -14.76
CA LEU A 74 1.48 -6.95 -14.45
C LEU A 74 1.34 -7.38 -12.99
N TRP A 75 1.43 -6.43 -12.06
CA TRP A 75 1.26 -6.66 -10.62
C TRP A 75 -0.08 -7.33 -10.30
N THR A 76 -1.13 -6.90 -11.01
CA THR A 76 -2.48 -7.44 -10.87
C THR A 76 -2.54 -8.92 -11.23
N TRP A 77 -1.75 -9.38 -12.21
CA TRP A 77 -1.67 -10.78 -12.61
C TRP A 77 -0.89 -11.65 -11.63
N ILE A 78 0.17 -11.11 -11.02
CA ILE A 78 1.04 -11.84 -10.09
C ILE A 78 0.33 -12.02 -8.74
N PHE A 79 -0.09 -10.92 -8.12
CA PHE A 79 -0.64 -10.94 -6.77
C PHE A 79 -2.16 -11.11 -6.73
N GLY A 80 -2.84 -10.88 -7.85
CA GLY A 80 -4.30 -10.93 -7.95
C GLY A 80 -4.98 -9.65 -7.51
N ALA A 81 -6.27 -9.52 -7.86
CA ALA A 81 -7.12 -8.43 -7.44
C ALA A 81 -8.21 -8.90 -6.47
N ASP A 82 -8.57 -8.01 -5.53
CA ASP A 82 -9.67 -8.25 -4.59
C ASP A 82 -11.01 -8.41 -5.32
N ARG A 83 -11.72 -9.52 -5.03
CA ARG A 83 -13.08 -9.83 -5.54
C ARG A 83 -14.16 -8.81 -5.13
N ARG A 84 -13.79 -7.78 -4.37
CA ARG A 84 -14.72 -6.84 -3.71
C ARG A 84 -15.31 -5.81 -4.67
N ALA A 85 -14.73 -5.61 -5.84
CA ALA A 85 -15.19 -4.59 -6.80
C ALA A 85 -16.61 -4.85 -7.35
N LEU A 86 -17.08 -6.10 -7.37
CA LEU A 86 -18.47 -6.47 -7.72
C LEU A 86 -19.33 -6.87 -6.51
N ALA A 87 -18.86 -6.67 -5.28
CA ALA A 87 -19.57 -7.16 -4.11
C ALA A 87 -20.81 -6.30 -3.78
N PHE A 88 -22.00 -6.84 -4.03
CA PHE A 88 -23.28 -6.22 -3.68
C PHE A 88 -23.46 -6.11 -2.17
N SER A 89 -24.00 -5.00 -1.69
CA SER A 89 -24.43 -4.84 -0.31
C SER A 89 -25.64 -5.73 -0.02
N ARG A 90 -25.91 -6.01 1.26
CA ARG A 90 -27.06 -6.85 1.66
C ARG A 90 -28.37 -6.34 1.06
N ALA A 91 -28.62 -5.04 1.20
CA ALA A 91 -29.81 -4.43 0.64
C ALA A 91 -29.90 -4.62 -0.88
N GLU A 92 -28.79 -4.45 -1.60
CA GLU A 92 -28.80 -4.68 -3.05
C GLU A 92 -29.03 -6.14 -3.43
N VAL A 93 -28.49 -7.11 -2.69
CA VAL A 93 -28.81 -8.54 -2.95
C VAL A 93 -30.28 -8.81 -2.69
N THR A 94 -30.80 -8.37 -1.54
CA THR A 94 -32.21 -8.59 -1.15
C THR A 94 -33.19 -7.96 -2.14
N TRP A 95 -32.87 -6.79 -2.71
CA TRP A 95 -33.81 -6.05 -3.57
C TRP A 95 -33.56 -6.20 -5.07
N LEU A 96 -32.30 -6.39 -5.52
CA LEU A 96 -31.98 -6.42 -6.95
C LEU A 96 -31.90 -7.83 -7.54
N PHE A 97 -31.59 -8.86 -6.74
CA PHE A 97 -31.48 -10.23 -7.24
C PHE A 97 -32.85 -10.91 -7.47
N PRO A 98 -33.91 -10.67 -6.66
CA PRO A 98 -35.23 -11.21 -6.98
C PRO A 98 -35.97 -10.39 -8.06
N ALA A 99 -35.46 -9.22 -8.43
CA ALA A 99 -36.02 -8.43 -9.51
C ALA A 99 -35.71 -9.08 -10.87
N PRO A 100 -36.55 -8.90 -11.91
CA PRO A 100 -36.32 -9.42 -13.26
C PRO A 100 -35.24 -8.62 -13.99
N LEU A 101 -34.03 -8.59 -13.42
CA LEU A 101 -32.85 -7.91 -13.95
C LEU A 101 -31.88 -8.95 -14.48
N THR A 102 -31.40 -8.71 -15.69
CA THR A 102 -30.32 -9.54 -16.25
C THR A 102 -29.01 -9.25 -15.52
N ARG A 103 -28.15 -10.25 -15.45
CA ARG A 103 -26.76 -10.13 -14.94
C ARG A 103 -26.02 -8.93 -15.55
N ARG A 104 -26.15 -8.73 -16.86
CA ARG A 104 -25.55 -7.60 -17.58
C ARG A 104 -26.00 -6.25 -17.00
N GLN A 105 -27.28 -6.11 -16.65
CA GLN A 105 -27.81 -4.90 -16.03
C GLN A 105 -27.25 -4.70 -14.62
N LEU A 106 -27.09 -5.76 -13.82
CA LEU A 106 -26.49 -5.69 -12.49
C LEU A 106 -25.00 -5.29 -12.53
N ILE A 107 -24.23 -5.84 -13.47
CA ILE A 107 -22.83 -5.46 -13.70
C ILE A 107 -22.74 -4.00 -14.13
N GLN A 108 -23.54 -3.59 -15.13
CA GLN A 108 -23.57 -2.20 -15.61
C GLN A 108 -23.95 -1.22 -14.50
N TYR A 109 -24.95 -1.56 -13.68
CA TYR A 109 -25.31 -0.77 -12.51
C TYR A 109 -24.12 -0.59 -11.54
N LYS A 110 -23.37 -1.67 -11.26
CA LYS A 110 -22.19 -1.61 -10.39
C LYS A 110 -21.05 -0.79 -10.98
N LEU A 111 -20.74 -1.00 -12.26
CA LEU A 111 -19.71 -0.23 -12.95
C LEU A 111 -20.06 1.26 -12.96
N PHE A 112 -21.32 1.61 -13.26
CA PHE A 112 -21.81 2.98 -13.23
C PHE A 112 -21.73 3.59 -11.82
N ARG A 113 -22.18 2.86 -10.79
CA ARG A 113 -22.07 3.32 -9.40
C ARG A 113 -20.60 3.53 -8.98
N GLY A 114 -19.68 2.71 -9.49
CA GLY A 114 -18.25 2.85 -9.28
C GLY A 114 -17.65 4.11 -9.91
N GLN A 115 -18.22 4.60 -11.01
CA GLN A 115 -17.74 5.81 -11.70
C GLN A 115 -17.74 7.03 -10.78
N PHE A 116 -18.67 7.16 -9.84
CA PHE A 116 -18.68 8.28 -8.91
C PHE A 116 -17.37 8.37 -8.09
N VAL A 117 -16.86 7.23 -7.62
CA VAL A 117 -15.59 7.20 -6.87
C VAL A 117 -14.41 7.47 -7.81
N ILE A 118 -14.47 6.97 -9.05
CA ILE A 118 -13.44 7.25 -10.06
C ILE A 118 -13.39 8.74 -10.39
N LEU A 119 -14.53 9.39 -10.61
CA LEU A 119 -14.61 10.81 -10.94
C LEU A 119 -14.04 11.71 -9.82
N ILE A 120 -14.28 11.35 -8.55
CA ILE A 120 -13.61 12.05 -7.43
C ILE A 120 -12.09 11.90 -7.52
N ASN A 121 -11.57 10.70 -7.84
CA ASN A 121 -10.14 10.49 -8.04
C ASN A 121 -9.62 11.25 -9.27
N VAL A 122 -10.40 11.33 -10.36
CA VAL A 122 -10.05 12.10 -11.56
C VAL A 122 -9.88 13.57 -11.21
N LEU A 123 -10.83 14.16 -10.47
CA LEU A 123 -10.73 15.55 -10.02
C LEU A 123 -9.49 15.76 -9.15
N LEU A 124 -9.25 14.86 -8.19
CA LEU A 124 -8.08 14.89 -7.31
C LEU A 124 -6.77 14.85 -8.11
N TRP A 125 -6.61 13.87 -9.01
CA TRP A 125 -5.38 13.70 -9.81
C TRP A 125 -5.21 14.78 -10.87
N THR A 126 -6.30 15.33 -11.42
CA THR A 126 -6.23 16.47 -12.35
C THR A 126 -5.65 17.70 -11.66
N PHE A 127 -5.97 17.88 -10.37
CA PHE A 127 -5.44 18.97 -9.56
C PHE A 127 -4.00 18.71 -9.07
N LEU A 128 -3.70 17.47 -8.66
CA LEU A 128 -2.39 17.07 -8.14
C LEU A 128 -1.29 16.94 -9.21
N LEU A 129 -1.66 16.72 -10.47
CA LEU A 129 -0.72 16.67 -11.60
C LEU A 129 -0.73 18.02 -12.33
N PRO A 130 0.11 19.00 -11.94
CA PRO A 130 0.14 20.31 -12.60
C PRO A 130 0.60 20.20 -14.06
N GLY A 131 0.19 21.17 -14.89
CA GLY A 131 0.33 21.15 -16.36
C GLY A 131 1.75 21.19 -16.94
N ARG A 132 2.79 21.03 -16.11
CA ARG A 132 4.17 20.89 -16.60
C ARG A 132 4.62 19.43 -16.75
N TRP A 133 3.92 18.48 -16.12
CA TRP A 133 4.17 17.04 -16.26
C TRP A 133 3.21 16.39 -17.29
N ALA A 134 2.24 17.14 -17.77
CA ALA A 134 1.17 16.70 -18.65
C ALA A 134 0.88 17.82 -19.65
N GLY A 135 1.11 17.59 -20.95
CA GLY A 135 0.80 18.56 -22.00
C GLY A 135 -0.69 18.90 -22.11
N ALA A 136 -1.57 17.98 -21.66
CA ALA A 136 -3.00 18.22 -21.64
C ALA A 136 -3.42 19.05 -20.42
N GLU A 137 -4.29 20.04 -20.62
CA GLU A 137 -4.80 20.92 -19.56
C GLU A 137 -6.30 20.80 -19.32
N GLY A 138 -6.74 21.16 -18.11
CA GLY A 138 -8.15 21.22 -17.71
C GLY A 138 -8.92 19.93 -18.02
N TRP A 139 -9.95 20.05 -18.85
CA TRP A 139 -10.83 18.94 -19.22
C TRP A 139 -10.15 17.84 -20.04
N ARG A 140 -9.13 18.17 -20.86
CA ARG A 140 -8.35 17.17 -21.62
C ARG A 140 -7.61 16.23 -20.68
N ARG A 141 -7.01 16.80 -19.62
CA ARG A 141 -6.34 16.04 -18.57
C ARG A 141 -7.33 15.18 -17.79
N ALA A 142 -8.47 15.75 -17.39
CA ALA A 142 -9.51 15.01 -16.68
C ALA A 142 -10.02 13.82 -17.50
N GLY A 143 -10.28 14.00 -18.80
CA GLY A 143 -10.71 12.93 -19.71
C GLY A 143 -9.65 11.82 -19.84
N ALA A 144 -8.38 12.18 -20.01
CA ALA A 144 -7.28 11.22 -20.10
C ALA A 144 -7.10 10.40 -18.80
N ILE A 145 -7.10 11.07 -17.65
CA ILE A 145 -7.02 10.42 -16.33
C ILE A 145 -8.22 9.51 -16.10
N TRP A 146 -9.42 9.94 -16.51
CA TRP A 146 -10.63 9.12 -16.39
C TRP A 146 -10.53 7.82 -17.19
N ILE A 147 -10.06 7.89 -18.44
CA ILE A 147 -9.82 6.69 -19.25
C ILE A 147 -8.79 5.78 -18.59
N LEU A 148 -7.67 6.35 -18.13
CA LEU A 148 -6.58 5.60 -17.48
C LEU A 148 -7.08 4.87 -16.21
N ILE A 149 -7.67 5.58 -15.26
CA ILE A 149 -8.13 5.01 -13.99
C ILE A 149 -9.26 4.01 -14.22
N THR A 150 -10.20 4.30 -15.12
CA THR A 150 -11.29 3.37 -15.44
C THR A 150 -10.76 2.09 -16.09
N THR A 151 -9.80 2.20 -17.00
CA THR A 151 -9.15 1.03 -17.62
C THR A 151 -8.45 0.17 -16.58
N LEU A 152 -7.67 0.77 -15.68
CA LEU A 152 -7.00 0.05 -14.59
C LEU A 152 -8.00 -0.64 -13.66
N ALA A 153 -9.12 0.01 -13.33
CA ALA A 153 -10.18 -0.57 -12.51
C ALA A 153 -10.85 -1.77 -13.20
N LEU A 154 -11.14 -1.66 -14.50
CA LEU A 154 -11.72 -2.76 -15.28
C LEU A 154 -10.73 -3.90 -15.48
N HIS A 155 -9.44 -3.61 -15.68
CA HIS A 155 -8.39 -4.62 -15.79
C HIS A 155 -8.29 -5.46 -14.52
N ARG A 156 -8.22 -4.80 -13.36
CA ARG A 156 -8.23 -5.49 -12.06
C ARG A 156 -9.46 -6.36 -11.88
N LEU A 157 -10.62 -5.88 -12.32
CA LEU A 157 -11.85 -6.65 -12.22
C LEU A 157 -11.86 -7.87 -13.16
N GLY A 158 -11.45 -7.70 -14.41
CA GLY A 158 -11.36 -8.77 -15.40
C GLY A 158 -10.39 -9.87 -14.97
N VAL A 159 -9.22 -9.51 -14.42
CA VAL A 159 -8.25 -10.48 -13.89
C VAL A 159 -8.83 -11.25 -12.70
N ALA A 160 -9.58 -10.59 -11.81
CA ALA A 160 -10.23 -11.26 -10.69
C ALA A 160 -11.28 -12.30 -11.15
N LEU A 161 -12.10 -11.94 -12.15
CA LEU A 161 -13.11 -12.83 -12.73
C LEU A 161 -12.48 -14.02 -13.49
N LEU A 162 -11.39 -13.76 -14.20
CA LEU A 162 -10.66 -14.82 -14.91
C LEU A 162 -10.00 -15.79 -13.94
N ARG A 163 -9.33 -15.29 -12.89
CA ARG A 163 -8.72 -16.14 -11.87
C ARG A 163 -9.76 -17.00 -11.15
N SER A 164 -10.96 -16.50 -10.85
CA SER A 164 -12.02 -17.34 -10.27
C SER A 164 -12.47 -18.42 -11.25
N SER A 165 -12.66 -18.07 -12.52
CA SER A 165 -13.00 -19.05 -13.57
C SER A 165 -11.99 -20.18 -13.68
N LEU A 166 -10.68 -19.85 -13.69
CA LEU A 166 -9.59 -20.83 -13.77
C LEU A 166 -9.55 -21.77 -12.56
N LEU A 167 -9.83 -21.26 -11.37
CA LEU A 167 -9.87 -22.07 -10.14
C LEU A 167 -11.07 -23.02 -10.13
N GLU A 168 -12.21 -22.60 -10.68
CA GLU A 168 -13.44 -23.40 -10.75
C GLU A 168 -13.38 -24.48 -11.84
N HIS A 169 -12.78 -24.17 -12.99
CA HIS A 169 -12.76 -25.07 -14.16
C HIS A 169 -11.44 -25.85 -14.33
N GLY A 170 -10.46 -25.62 -13.46
CA GLY A 170 -9.24 -26.42 -13.32
C GLY A 170 -8.43 -26.61 -14.60
N ALA A 171 -7.91 -27.83 -14.81
CA ALA A 171 -6.99 -28.15 -15.90
C ALA A 171 -7.58 -27.95 -17.32
N ALA A 172 -8.90 -28.05 -17.48
CA ALA A 172 -9.56 -27.85 -18.77
C ALA A 172 -9.45 -26.38 -19.23
N ALA A 173 -9.60 -25.44 -18.30
CA ALA A 173 -9.46 -24.01 -18.61
C ALA A 173 -8.00 -23.59 -18.83
N MET A 174 -7.04 -24.26 -18.17
CA MET A 174 -5.60 -24.07 -18.43
C MET A 174 -5.20 -24.58 -19.82
N ARG A 175 -5.68 -25.76 -20.24
CA ARG A 175 -5.44 -26.29 -21.58
C ARG A 175 -6.01 -25.39 -22.67
N ALA A 176 -7.24 -24.90 -22.49
CA ALA A 176 -7.87 -23.96 -23.43
C ALA A 176 -7.11 -22.63 -23.58
N ARG A 177 -6.20 -22.30 -22.65
CA ARG A 177 -5.42 -21.06 -22.62
C ARG A 177 -3.91 -21.27 -22.71
N ALA A 178 -3.47 -22.51 -22.94
CA ALA A 178 -2.05 -22.85 -22.97
C ALA A 178 -1.28 -22.04 -24.03
N ALA A 179 -1.87 -21.84 -25.21
CA ALA A 179 -1.28 -21.02 -26.26
C ALA A 179 -1.07 -19.56 -25.81
N THR A 180 -2.07 -18.94 -25.16
CA THR A 180 -1.94 -17.57 -24.64
C THR A 180 -0.88 -17.47 -23.55
N LEU A 181 -0.81 -18.45 -22.66
CA LEU A 181 0.21 -18.51 -21.60
C LEU A 181 1.61 -18.74 -22.16
N ALA A 182 1.76 -19.57 -23.20
CA ALA A 182 3.01 -19.80 -23.90
C ALA A 182 3.50 -18.51 -24.59
N ILE A 183 2.62 -17.80 -25.30
CA ILE A 183 2.94 -16.51 -25.93
C ILE A 183 3.39 -15.49 -24.87
N ALA A 184 2.68 -15.41 -23.74
CA ALA A 184 3.09 -14.55 -22.63
C ALA A 184 4.46 -14.94 -22.06
N GLY A 185 4.72 -16.24 -21.92
CA GLY A 185 6.02 -16.77 -21.48
C GLY A 185 7.16 -16.40 -22.43
N VAL A 186 6.96 -16.55 -23.74
CA VAL A 186 7.94 -16.16 -24.77
C VAL A 186 8.18 -14.66 -24.75
N ALA A 187 7.14 -13.84 -24.61
CA ALA A 187 7.29 -12.39 -24.53
C ALA A 187 8.10 -11.96 -23.29
N VAL A 188 7.87 -12.61 -22.13
CA VAL A 188 8.66 -12.38 -20.93
C VAL A 188 10.11 -12.82 -21.13
N ALA A 189 10.36 -13.99 -21.70
CA ALA A 189 11.71 -14.48 -21.96
C ALA A 189 12.48 -13.55 -22.92
N ALA A 190 11.84 -13.10 -24.00
CA ALA A 190 12.42 -12.15 -24.94
C ALA A 190 12.76 -10.80 -24.27
N ALA A 191 11.90 -10.34 -23.34
CA ALA A 191 12.15 -9.10 -22.62
C ALA A 191 13.29 -9.21 -21.61
N LEU A 192 13.41 -10.36 -20.94
CA LEU A 192 14.54 -10.65 -20.05
C LEU A 192 15.84 -10.77 -20.84
N PHE A 193 15.82 -11.39 -22.02
CA PHE A 193 16.97 -11.47 -22.90
C PHE A 193 17.41 -10.08 -23.38
N ASP A 194 16.48 -9.25 -23.84
CA ASP A 194 16.82 -7.88 -24.27
C ASP A 194 17.29 -6.98 -23.11
N ALA A 195 16.73 -7.18 -21.91
CA ALA A 195 17.24 -6.52 -20.71
C ALA A 195 18.67 -6.95 -20.38
N ALA A 196 19.00 -8.23 -20.53
CA ALA A 196 20.35 -8.75 -20.30
C ALA A 196 21.36 -8.14 -21.28
N THR A 197 21.00 -7.93 -22.55
CA THR A 197 21.91 -7.28 -23.52
C THR A 197 22.05 -5.77 -23.30
N ALA A 198 21.11 -5.13 -22.60
CA ALA A 198 21.18 -3.71 -22.26
C ALA A 198 22.07 -3.42 -21.04
N VAL A 199 22.44 -4.44 -20.28
CA VAL A 199 23.22 -4.32 -19.03
C VAL A 199 24.50 -3.48 -19.18
N PRO A 200 25.38 -3.72 -20.18
CA PRO A 200 26.63 -2.96 -20.29
C PRO A 200 26.42 -1.46 -20.54
N ALA A 201 25.39 -1.12 -21.32
CA ALA A 201 25.02 0.28 -21.58
C ALA A 201 24.41 0.94 -20.33
N LEU A 202 23.66 0.19 -19.52
CA LEU A 202 23.14 0.70 -18.25
C LEU A 202 24.25 0.89 -17.21
N GLN A 203 25.28 0.05 -17.23
CA GLN A 203 26.48 0.19 -16.41
C GLN A 203 27.24 1.47 -16.72
N SER A 204 27.62 1.68 -17.98
CA SER A 204 28.33 2.90 -18.36
C SER A 204 27.52 4.17 -18.06
N ALA A 205 26.21 4.12 -18.30
CA ALA A 205 25.32 5.25 -18.02
C ALA A 205 25.14 5.54 -16.53
N TRP A 206 25.16 4.51 -15.67
CA TRP A 206 25.10 4.67 -14.21
C TRP A 206 26.32 5.42 -13.68
N ASP A 207 27.53 5.08 -14.14
CA ASP A 207 28.78 5.72 -13.72
C ASP A 207 28.85 7.20 -14.14
N LEU A 208 28.21 7.55 -15.26
CA LEU A 208 28.09 8.94 -15.74
C LEU A 208 27.00 9.75 -15.00
N GLY A 209 26.15 9.08 -14.24
CA GLY A 209 25.16 9.69 -13.34
C GLY A 209 23.69 9.53 -13.76
N PRO A 210 22.74 10.02 -12.94
CA PRO A 210 21.32 9.72 -13.07
C PRO A 210 20.69 10.15 -14.40
N LYS A 211 21.19 11.22 -15.01
CA LYS A 211 20.68 11.73 -16.28
C LYS A 211 21.00 10.77 -17.43
N GLU A 212 22.25 10.30 -17.52
CA GLU A 212 22.67 9.36 -18.55
C GLU A 212 21.98 8.01 -18.36
N LEU A 213 21.81 7.57 -17.11
CA LEU A 213 21.01 6.38 -16.82
C LEU A 213 19.56 6.49 -17.35
N LEU A 214 18.90 7.63 -17.14
CA LEU A 214 17.54 7.85 -17.65
C LEU A 214 17.49 7.85 -19.18
N LEU A 215 18.54 8.32 -19.86
CA LEU A 215 18.67 8.26 -21.31
C LEU A 215 18.88 6.81 -21.78
N ALA A 216 19.77 6.06 -21.15
CA ALA A 216 20.00 4.64 -21.47
C ALA A 216 18.75 3.78 -21.25
N LEU A 217 18.00 4.02 -20.17
CA LEU A 217 16.70 3.38 -19.91
C LEU A 217 15.66 3.75 -20.97
N ARG A 218 15.68 5.00 -21.45
CA ARG A 218 14.82 5.44 -22.55
C ARG A 218 15.17 4.71 -23.83
N ASP A 219 16.44 4.60 -24.18
CA ASP A 219 16.89 3.92 -25.40
C ASP A 219 16.54 2.42 -25.35
N MET A 220 16.75 1.78 -24.20
CA MET A 220 16.30 0.40 -23.94
C MET A 220 14.78 0.27 -24.14
N SER A 221 13.99 1.22 -23.66
CA SER A 221 12.53 1.17 -23.79
C SER A 221 12.02 1.30 -25.24
N LEU A 222 12.87 1.75 -26.16
CA LEU A 222 12.56 1.90 -27.58
C LEU A 222 12.92 0.65 -28.40
N ARG A 223 13.64 -0.32 -27.80
CA ARG A 223 13.92 -1.61 -28.43
C ARG A 223 12.62 -2.39 -28.67
N PRO A 224 12.56 -3.29 -29.68
CA PRO A 224 11.31 -3.89 -30.14
C PRO A 224 10.48 -4.58 -29.04
N VAL A 225 11.13 -5.36 -28.17
CA VAL A 225 10.43 -6.14 -27.13
C VAL A 225 9.96 -5.25 -25.97
N PRO A 226 10.81 -4.43 -25.32
CA PRO A 226 10.37 -3.45 -24.32
C PRO A 226 9.32 -2.48 -24.85
N ALA A 227 9.45 -2.01 -26.09
CA ALA A 227 8.48 -1.12 -26.71
C ALA A 227 7.11 -1.78 -26.87
N ALA A 228 7.07 -3.06 -27.27
CA ALA A 228 5.81 -3.82 -27.36
C ALA A 228 5.18 -4.04 -25.98
N LEU A 229 5.97 -4.36 -24.95
CA LEU A 229 5.48 -4.54 -23.58
C LEU A 229 4.95 -3.25 -22.95
N LEU A 230 5.60 -2.12 -23.22
CA LEU A 230 5.20 -0.81 -22.72
C LEU A 230 4.07 -0.18 -23.54
N LEU A 231 3.75 -0.72 -24.72
CA LEU A 231 2.77 -0.15 -25.63
C LEU A 231 1.40 0.12 -24.98
N PRO A 232 0.77 -0.81 -24.24
CA PRO A 232 -0.52 -0.53 -23.61
C PRO A 232 -0.44 0.62 -22.60
N GLY A 233 0.65 0.69 -21.83
CA GLY A 233 0.92 1.79 -20.90
C GLY A 233 1.11 3.12 -21.63
N ARG A 234 1.92 3.14 -22.71
CA ARG A 234 2.13 4.34 -23.54
C ARG A 234 0.83 4.85 -24.15
N LEU A 235 0.01 3.97 -24.72
CA LEU A 235 -1.27 4.35 -25.32
C LEU A 235 -2.24 4.97 -24.30
N LEU A 236 -2.25 4.50 -23.05
CA LEU A 236 -3.09 5.07 -21.99
C LEU A 236 -2.56 6.41 -21.45
N VAL A 237 -1.26 6.65 -21.52
CA VAL A 237 -0.60 7.85 -20.97
C VAL A 237 -0.52 8.99 -21.99
N ARG A 238 -0.31 8.70 -23.28
CA ARG A 238 -0.16 9.71 -24.35
C ARG A 238 -1.24 10.79 -24.38
N PRO A 239 -2.55 10.52 -24.14
CA PRO A 239 -3.56 11.57 -24.06
C PRO A 239 -3.30 12.61 -22.96
N MET A 240 -2.57 12.25 -21.89
CA MET A 240 -2.17 13.19 -20.85
C MET A 240 -1.02 14.11 -21.31
N LEU A 241 -0.24 13.68 -22.29
CA LEU A 241 0.95 14.37 -22.78
C LEU A 241 0.67 15.24 -24.01
N ALA A 242 -0.49 15.11 -24.64
CA ALA A 242 -0.85 15.85 -25.85
C ALA A 242 -0.96 17.36 -25.63
N HIS A 243 -0.37 18.16 -26.51
CA HIS A 243 -0.26 19.60 -26.37
C HIS A 243 -1.49 20.33 -26.92
N ASP A 244 -2.02 19.88 -28.05
CA ASP A 244 -3.19 20.46 -28.71
C ASP A 244 -4.40 19.50 -28.76
N TRP A 245 -5.53 19.99 -29.26
CA TRP A 245 -6.77 19.19 -29.36
C TRP A 245 -6.73 18.10 -30.43
N ALA A 246 -5.97 18.29 -31.50
CA ALA A 246 -5.88 17.33 -32.60
C ALA A 246 -4.99 16.14 -32.22
N GLU A 247 -3.84 16.40 -31.62
CA GLU A 247 -2.98 15.40 -30.96
C GLU A 247 -3.73 14.69 -29.84
N TRP A 248 -4.48 15.43 -29.01
CA TRP A 248 -5.29 14.84 -27.95
C TRP A 248 -6.33 13.88 -28.52
N GLY A 249 -7.09 14.28 -29.55
CA GLY A 249 -8.05 13.40 -30.23
C GLY A 249 -7.41 12.13 -30.79
N ARG A 250 -6.28 12.26 -31.52
CA ARG A 250 -5.56 11.12 -32.11
C ARG A 250 -5.02 10.15 -31.06
N THR A 251 -4.52 10.65 -29.94
CA THR A 251 -3.99 9.83 -28.84
C THR A 251 -5.10 9.24 -27.97
N LEU A 252 -6.25 9.93 -27.85
CA LEU A 252 -7.41 9.48 -27.08
C LEU A 252 -8.09 8.26 -27.72
N LEU A 253 -8.14 8.19 -29.05
CA LEU A 253 -8.77 7.08 -29.80
C LEU A 253 -8.24 5.69 -29.38
N PRO A 254 -6.93 5.40 -29.42
CA PRO A 254 -6.41 4.11 -28.98
C PRO A 254 -6.62 3.87 -27.48
N ALA A 255 -6.52 4.89 -26.64
CA ALA A 255 -6.79 4.77 -25.20
C ALA A 255 -8.26 4.39 -24.92
N ALA A 256 -9.19 5.02 -25.64
CA ALA A 256 -10.62 4.72 -25.58
C ALA A 256 -10.93 3.33 -26.13
N ALA A 257 -10.23 2.88 -27.19
CA ALA A 257 -10.36 1.52 -27.70
C ALA A 257 -9.92 0.47 -26.67
N ILE A 258 -8.81 0.71 -25.96
CA ILE A 258 -8.36 -0.15 -24.85
C ILE A 258 -9.42 -0.19 -23.74
N LEU A 259 -9.96 0.96 -23.34
CA LEU A 259 -11.03 1.04 -22.34
C LEU A 259 -12.27 0.25 -22.79
N ALA A 260 -12.70 0.42 -24.03
CA ALA A 260 -13.85 -0.27 -24.60
C ALA A 260 -13.63 -1.79 -24.63
N ALA A 261 -12.43 -2.25 -25.02
CA ALA A 261 -12.05 -3.65 -24.99
C ALA A 261 -12.13 -4.24 -23.56
N HIS A 262 -11.62 -3.51 -22.56
CA HIS A 262 -11.72 -3.92 -21.15
C HIS A 262 -13.16 -3.95 -20.65
N TYR A 263 -13.99 -2.98 -21.05
CA TYR A 263 -15.40 -2.95 -20.70
C TYR A 263 -16.16 -4.14 -21.31
N VAL A 264 -15.95 -4.42 -22.59
CA VAL A 264 -16.55 -5.57 -23.29
C VAL A 264 -16.09 -6.87 -22.64
N TRP A 265 -14.80 -7.00 -22.31
CA TRP A 265 -14.25 -8.16 -21.60
C TRP A 265 -14.95 -8.41 -20.27
N VAL A 266 -15.07 -7.38 -19.42
CA VAL A 266 -15.72 -7.51 -18.10
C VAL A 266 -17.20 -7.84 -18.22
N VAL A 267 -17.93 -7.20 -19.14
CA VAL A 267 -19.37 -7.41 -19.32
C VAL A 267 -19.68 -8.78 -19.93
N ARG A 268 -18.82 -9.30 -20.80
CA ARG A 268 -18.98 -10.62 -21.43
C ARG A 268 -18.41 -11.79 -20.62
N SER A 269 -17.54 -11.55 -19.64
CA SER A 269 -16.96 -12.62 -18.83
C SER A 269 -18.06 -13.40 -18.12
N ASP A 270 -18.20 -14.70 -18.37
CA ASP A 270 -19.36 -15.50 -17.94
C ASP A 270 -19.19 -16.20 -16.57
N ALA A 271 -18.02 -16.08 -15.95
CA ALA A 271 -17.69 -16.83 -14.74
C ALA A 271 -18.46 -16.36 -13.50
N ALA A 272 -19.29 -17.26 -12.95
CA ALA A 272 -19.78 -17.36 -11.56
C ALA A 272 -20.05 -16.05 -10.79
N PHE A 273 -20.67 -15.06 -11.43
CA PHE A 273 -20.93 -13.75 -10.80
C PHE A 273 -21.94 -13.84 -9.67
N GLU A 274 -23.01 -14.62 -9.82
CA GLU A 274 -24.06 -14.72 -8.80
C GLU A 274 -23.57 -15.47 -7.58
N GLU A 275 -22.89 -16.60 -7.76
CA GLU A 275 -22.36 -17.39 -6.67
C GLU A 275 -21.18 -16.71 -5.96
N SER A 276 -20.30 -16.00 -6.69
CA SER A 276 -19.23 -15.20 -6.08
C SER A 276 -19.72 -13.91 -5.42
N ALA A 277 -20.74 -13.24 -5.97
CA ALA A 277 -21.37 -12.06 -5.36
C ALA A 277 -22.19 -12.44 -4.12
N ALA A 278 -22.96 -13.54 -4.19
CA ALA A 278 -23.69 -14.10 -3.06
C ALA A 278 -22.72 -14.62 -1.98
N ALA A 279 -21.66 -15.35 -2.35
CA ALA A 279 -20.63 -15.79 -1.41
C ALA A 279 -19.88 -14.62 -0.76
N ALA A 280 -19.60 -13.52 -1.48
CA ALA A 280 -19.01 -12.31 -0.90
C ALA A 280 -19.97 -11.58 0.06
N ALA A 281 -21.28 -11.57 -0.24
CA ALA A 281 -22.31 -11.03 0.64
C ALA A 281 -22.50 -11.91 1.89
N LEU A 282 -22.49 -13.24 1.74
CA LEU A 282 -22.53 -14.24 2.82
C LEU A 282 -21.23 -14.22 3.66
N ALA A 283 -20.08 -13.94 3.06
CA ALA A 283 -18.83 -13.76 3.80
C ALA A 283 -18.87 -12.53 4.73
N ARG A 284 -19.58 -11.46 4.37
CA ARG A 284 -19.89 -10.34 5.29
C ARG A 284 -20.87 -10.74 6.40
N GLN A 285 -21.70 -11.76 6.19
CA GLN A 285 -22.61 -12.29 7.21
C GLN A 285 -21.86 -13.11 8.28
N ARG A 286 -20.77 -13.80 7.90
CA ARG A 286 -19.96 -14.63 8.81
C ARG A 286 -19.28 -13.83 9.93
N THR A 287 -19.17 -12.52 9.79
CA THR A 287 -18.67 -11.62 10.84
C THR A 287 -19.76 -11.09 11.78
N GLY A 288 -21.05 -11.31 11.49
CA GLY A 288 -22.15 -10.65 12.21
C GLY A 288 -23.34 -11.52 12.63
N ARG A 289 -23.38 -12.82 12.32
CA ARG A 289 -24.48 -13.71 12.77
C ARG A 289 -23.95 -14.98 13.44
N HIS A 290 -24.06 -15.02 14.76
CA HIS A 290 -23.96 -16.25 15.54
C HIS A 290 -25.17 -17.16 15.25
N ARG A 291 -25.01 -18.06 14.27
CA ARG A 291 -25.54 -19.41 14.33
C ARG A 291 -24.44 -20.32 13.79
N ALA A 292 -23.79 -21.02 14.72
CA ALA A 292 -22.61 -21.82 14.48
C ALA A 292 -22.95 -23.04 13.60
N ARG A 293 -22.75 -22.91 12.30
CA ARG A 293 -22.12 -24.02 11.58
C ARG A 293 -20.63 -23.74 11.66
N ALA A 294 -19.91 -24.58 12.39
CA ALA A 294 -18.48 -24.42 12.64
C ALA A 294 -17.81 -24.01 11.32
N PRO A 295 -17.17 -22.83 11.25
CA PRO A 295 -16.42 -22.49 10.06
C PRO A 295 -15.46 -23.64 9.81
N ARG A 296 -15.53 -24.25 8.63
CA ARG A 296 -14.35 -24.92 8.06
C ARG A 296 -13.35 -23.81 7.76
N PHE A 297 -12.81 -23.19 8.82
CA PHE A 297 -11.44 -22.75 8.75
C PHE A 297 -10.71 -24.03 8.38
N THR A 298 -10.15 -24.07 7.19
CA THR A 298 -8.83 -24.68 7.07
C THR A 298 -7.92 -23.80 7.93
N ALA A 299 -8.09 -23.90 9.26
CA ALA A 299 -7.30 -23.20 10.24
C ALA A 299 -5.93 -23.79 10.03
N ARG A 300 -5.14 -23.12 9.20
CA ARG A 300 -3.76 -23.51 9.01
C ARG A 300 -3.17 -23.62 10.41
N PRO A 301 -2.56 -24.77 10.76
CA PRO A 301 -2.07 -24.98 12.10
C PRO A 301 -1.09 -23.84 12.41
N VAL A 302 -1.43 -23.06 13.44
CA VAL A 302 -0.54 -22.10 14.04
C VAL A 302 0.14 -22.87 15.19
N PRO A 303 1.43 -22.65 15.48
CA PRO A 303 2.08 -23.31 16.60
C PRO A 303 1.24 -23.20 17.89
N ARG A 304 1.21 -24.27 18.68
CA ARG A 304 0.46 -24.24 19.94
C ARG A 304 1.29 -23.44 20.95
N LEU A 305 0.65 -22.47 21.62
CA LEU A 305 1.25 -21.81 22.76
C LEU A 305 1.14 -22.73 23.97
N SER A 306 2.18 -22.78 24.80
CA SER A 306 2.14 -23.46 26.10
C SER A 306 1.02 -22.85 26.97
N PRO A 307 0.26 -23.67 27.72
CA PRO A 307 -0.71 -23.16 28.69
C PRO A 307 -0.06 -22.45 29.89
N ALA A 308 1.24 -22.64 30.11
CA ALA A 308 2.03 -21.95 31.13
C ALA A 308 3.00 -20.95 30.48
N GLY A 309 3.13 -19.75 31.05
CA GLY A 309 4.06 -18.72 30.60
C GLY A 309 3.68 -17.32 31.05
N TRP A 310 4.40 -16.31 30.54
CA TRP A 310 4.07 -14.91 30.77
C TRP A 310 2.70 -14.57 30.16
N PRO A 311 1.71 -14.10 30.95
CA PRO A 311 0.35 -13.86 30.46
C PRO A 311 0.25 -12.86 29.29
N GLY A 312 1.12 -11.83 29.28
CA GLY A 312 1.22 -10.90 28.15
C GLY A 312 1.65 -11.59 26.85
N GLY A 313 2.42 -12.68 26.96
CA GLY A 313 2.83 -13.49 25.82
C GLY A 313 1.66 -14.10 25.06
N ALA A 314 0.52 -14.36 25.73
CA ALA A 314 -0.69 -14.84 25.08
C ALA A 314 -1.34 -13.77 24.19
N LEU A 315 -1.32 -12.50 24.62
CA LEU A 315 -1.83 -11.37 23.82
C LEU A 315 -0.92 -11.09 22.62
N LEU A 316 0.40 -11.10 22.84
CA LEU A 316 1.39 -11.04 21.77
C LEU A 316 1.18 -12.17 20.74
N TRP A 317 1.05 -13.40 21.23
CA TRP A 317 0.82 -14.58 20.39
C TRP A 317 -0.50 -14.48 19.61
N LYS A 318 -1.57 -14.02 20.25
CA LYS A 318 -2.86 -13.78 19.60
C LYS A 318 -2.70 -12.85 18.39
N ASN A 319 -1.94 -11.76 18.52
CA ASN A 319 -1.69 -10.81 17.43
C ASN A 319 -0.85 -11.41 16.29
N LEU A 320 0.21 -12.16 16.63
CA LEU A 320 1.04 -12.85 15.64
C LEU A 320 0.25 -13.96 14.90
N ALA A 321 -0.51 -14.76 15.65
CA ALA A 321 -1.35 -15.83 15.13
C ALA A 321 -2.44 -15.30 14.19
N ALA A 322 -3.03 -14.13 14.50
CA ALA A 322 -3.99 -13.47 13.63
C ALA A 322 -3.38 -13.18 12.25
N LEU A 323 -2.14 -12.68 12.20
CA LEU A 323 -1.45 -12.41 10.95
C LEU A 323 -1.15 -13.71 10.17
N MET A 324 -0.64 -14.74 10.85
CA MET A 324 -0.32 -16.04 10.24
C MET A 324 -1.55 -16.71 9.59
N ARG A 325 -2.73 -16.54 10.19
CA ARG A 325 -4.00 -17.09 9.68
C ARG A 325 -4.48 -16.41 8.40
N THR A 326 -4.15 -15.14 8.16
CA THR A 326 -4.58 -14.41 6.96
C THR A 326 -3.82 -14.79 5.69
N GLY A 327 -2.74 -15.58 5.79
CA GLY A 327 -1.88 -15.95 4.66
C GLY A 327 -0.99 -14.82 4.12
N ARG A 328 -1.26 -13.56 4.50
CA ARG A 328 -0.48 -12.38 4.09
C ARG A 328 0.95 -12.41 4.63
N ALA A 329 1.16 -12.89 5.87
CA ALA A 329 2.50 -13.09 6.42
C ALA A 329 3.35 -14.00 5.55
N ARG A 330 2.82 -15.16 5.14
CA ARG A 330 3.55 -16.09 4.27
C ARG A 330 3.86 -15.47 2.92
N GLY A 331 2.88 -14.80 2.31
CA GLY A 331 3.10 -14.10 1.04
C GLY A 331 4.21 -13.04 1.13
N ALA A 332 4.23 -12.25 2.21
CA ALA A 332 5.28 -11.27 2.47
C ALA A 332 6.64 -11.95 2.69
N VAL A 333 6.72 -12.99 3.55
CA VAL A 333 7.95 -13.74 3.81
C VAL A 333 8.50 -14.38 2.53
N PHE A 334 7.68 -15.09 1.75
CA PHE A 334 8.12 -15.66 0.48
C PHE A 334 8.52 -14.58 -0.52
N GLY A 335 7.83 -13.43 -0.52
CA GLY A 335 8.21 -12.27 -1.34
C GLY A 335 9.60 -11.75 -0.98
N TYR A 336 9.87 -11.50 0.31
CA TYR A 336 11.18 -11.05 0.79
C TYR A 336 12.27 -12.10 0.53
N LEU A 337 11.99 -13.39 0.77
CA LEU A 337 12.95 -14.46 0.49
C LEU A 337 13.23 -14.58 -1.00
N ALA A 338 12.22 -14.53 -1.86
CA ALA A 338 12.40 -14.58 -3.31
C ALA A 338 13.23 -13.40 -3.81
N VAL A 339 12.91 -12.18 -3.38
CA VAL A 339 13.70 -10.99 -3.72
C VAL A 339 15.11 -11.09 -3.17
N GLY A 340 15.29 -11.52 -1.92
CA GLY A 340 16.60 -11.71 -1.29
C GLY A 340 17.46 -12.75 -2.00
N VAL A 341 16.87 -13.87 -2.42
CA VAL A 341 17.56 -14.91 -3.21
C VAL A 341 17.93 -14.39 -4.59
N VAL A 342 17.02 -13.69 -5.28
CA VAL A 342 17.32 -13.09 -6.58
C VAL A 342 18.48 -12.10 -6.45
N VAL A 343 18.40 -11.18 -5.49
CA VAL A 343 19.47 -10.21 -5.24
C VAL A 343 20.78 -10.93 -4.86
N ALA A 344 20.75 -11.94 -4.00
CA ALA A 344 21.94 -12.72 -3.64
C ALA A 344 22.58 -13.43 -4.85
N LEU A 345 21.77 -14.04 -5.72
CA LEU A 345 22.24 -14.69 -6.94
C LEU A 345 22.83 -13.67 -7.92
N LEU A 346 22.16 -12.53 -8.10
CA LEU A 346 22.67 -11.43 -8.93
C LEU A 346 23.99 -10.89 -8.37
N SER A 347 24.09 -10.69 -7.05
CA SER A 347 25.33 -10.28 -6.37
C SER A 347 26.44 -11.32 -6.54
N ALA A 348 26.14 -12.62 -6.42
CA ALA A 348 27.12 -13.70 -6.50
C ALA A 348 27.66 -13.91 -7.93
N VAL A 349 26.81 -13.72 -8.93
CA VAL A 349 27.18 -13.83 -10.36
C VAL A 349 27.85 -12.54 -10.88
N GLY A 350 27.90 -11.48 -10.06
CA GLY A 350 28.43 -10.18 -10.48
C GLY A 350 27.54 -9.49 -11.53
N VAL A 351 26.23 -9.74 -11.49
CA VAL A 351 25.29 -9.13 -12.43
C VAL A 351 25.16 -7.64 -12.12
N SER A 352 25.71 -6.83 -13.01
CA SER A 352 25.48 -5.39 -13.15
C SER A 352 25.43 -4.60 -11.84
N ARG A 353 26.57 -4.02 -11.44
CA ARG A 353 26.69 -3.08 -10.32
C ARG A 353 25.52 -2.07 -10.17
N PRO A 354 25.00 -1.39 -11.22
CA PRO A 354 23.89 -0.44 -11.10
C PRO A 354 22.60 -1.03 -10.55
N LEU A 355 22.27 -2.26 -10.98
CA LEU A 355 21.01 -2.90 -10.60
C LEU A 355 21.04 -3.25 -9.11
N LEU A 356 22.19 -3.72 -8.63
CA LEU A 356 22.43 -4.06 -7.23
C LEU A 356 22.44 -2.80 -6.36
N GLU A 357 23.14 -1.74 -6.77
CA GLU A 357 23.12 -0.46 -6.05
C GLU A 357 21.71 0.14 -5.98
N ALA A 358 20.99 0.16 -7.10
CA ALA A 358 19.61 0.63 -7.14
C ALA A 358 18.68 -0.20 -6.25
N ALA A 359 18.79 -1.54 -6.29
CA ALA A 359 18.01 -2.43 -5.43
C ALA A 359 18.33 -2.21 -3.94
N GLY A 360 19.61 -2.05 -3.61
CA GLY A 360 20.07 -1.81 -2.25
C GLY A 360 19.56 -0.50 -1.68
N TRP A 361 19.73 0.60 -2.42
CA TRP A 361 19.22 1.92 -2.02
C TRP A 361 17.70 1.97 -1.97
N MET A 362 17.00 1.31 -2.91
CA MET A 362 15.55 1.20 -2.89
C MET A 362 15.07 0.46 -1.63
N ALA A 363 15.71 -0.66 -1.27
CA ALA A 363 15.37 -1.42 -0.08
C ALA A 363 15.64 -0.63 1.21
N ALA A 364 16.80 0.05 1.30
CA ALA A 364 17.14 0.91 2.44
C ALA A 364 16.16 2.10 2.57
N MET A 365 15.83 2.76 1.45
CA MET A 365 14.85 3.84 1.40
C MET A 365 13.47 3.36 1.85
N TRP A 366 13.01 2.20 1.38
CA TRP A 366 11.74 1.62 1.82
C TRP A 366 11.75 1.23 3.30
N ALA A 367 12.87 0.73 3.84
CA ALA A 367 13.01 0.47 5.26
C ALA A 367 12.87 1.76 6.09
N ALA A 368 13.50 2.85 5.64
CA ALA A 368 13.37 4.17 6.26
C ALA A 368 11.93 4.72 6.16
N PHE A 369 11.28 4.63 5.00
CA PHE A 369 9.87 5.01 4.84
C PHE A 369 8.94 4.25 5.78
N MET A 370 9.23 2.97 6.02
CA MET A 370 8.45 2.13 6.94
C MET A 370 8.55 2.60 8.39
N LEU A 371 9.57 3.39 8.77
CA LEU A 371 9.66 3.97 10.12
C LEU A 371 8.50 4.93 10.39
N VAL A 372 8.10 5.68 9.34
CA VAL A 372 7.04 6.68 9.43
C VAL A 372 5.68 6.10 9.03
N LEU A 373 5.64 5.39 7.89
CA LEU A 373 4.38 4.90 7.31
C LEU A 373 3.94 3.56 7.90
N GLY A 374 4.89 2.73 8.33
CA GLY A 374 4.64 1.38 8.84
C GLY A 374 3.65 1.32 10.00
N PRO A 375 3.80 2.16 11.05
CA PRO A 375 2.88 2.20 12.19
C PRO A 375 1.42 2.51 11.83
N GLN A 376 1.19 3.18 10.69
CA GLN A 376 -0.17 3.47 10.22
C GLN A 376 -0.82 2.29 9.47
N TRP A 377 -0.01 1.45 8.82
CA TRP A 377 -0.49 0.35 7.99
C TRP A 377 -0.59 -0.97 8.76
N VAL A 378 0.30 -1.18 9.73
CA VAL A 378 0.34 -2.38 10.57
C VAL A 378 -0.55 -2.16 11.79
N THR A 379 -1.79 -2.66 11.73
CA THR A 379 -2.82 -2.43 12.77
C THR A 379 -3.25 -3.71 13.49
N ASN A 380 -2.35 -4.66 13.70
CA ASN A 380 -2.58 -5.88 14.48
C ASN A 380 -2.21 -5.66 15.96
N ASP A 381 -2.76 -4.60 16.53
CA ASP A 381 -2.53 -4.13 17.90
C ASP A 381 -3.85 -3.67 18.54
N LEU A 382 -3.73 -2.97 19.67
CA LEU A 382 -4.84 -2.46 20.45
C LEU A 382 -5.88 -1.71 19.61
N ARG A 383 -5.48 -1.00 18.55
CA ARG A 383 -6.42 -0.27 17.66
C ARG A 383 -7.46 -1.18 17.02
N ALA A 384 -7.08 -2.40 16.64
CA ALA A 384 -8.06 -3.36 16.10
C ALA A 384 -8.97 -3.93 17.18
N ASP A 385 -8.47 -4.04 18.41
CA ASP A 385 -9.16 -4.65 19.53
C ASP A 385 -9.86 -3.67 20.48
N LEU A 386 -9.79 -2.36 20.22
CA LEU A 386 -10.54 -1.33 20.96
C LEU A 386 -12.05 -1.61 20.96
N SER A 387 -12.59 -2.19 19.88
CA SER A 387 -13.99 -2.62 19.82
C SER A 387 -14.36 -3.73 20.82
N ARG A 388 -13.37 -4.35 21.45
CA ARG A 388 -13.48 -5.44 22.44
C ARG A 388 -12.88 -5.02 23.79
N LEU A 389 -12.82 -3.71 24.07
CA LEU A 389 -12.21 -3.16 25.28
C LEU A 389 -12.77 -3.79 26.57
N ALA A 390 -14.08 -4.04 26.63
CA ALA A 390 -14.72 -4.71 27.77
C ALA A 390 -14.11 -6.09 28.08
N LEU A 391 -13.81 -6.88 27.05
CA LEU A 391 -13.17 -8.19 27.19
C LEU A 391 -11.69 -8.07 27.58
N LEU A 392 -10.97 -7.09 27.02
CA LEU A 392 -9.57 -6.87 27.39
C LEU A 392 -9.43 -6.44 28.85
N ARG A 393 -10.37 -5.62 29.34
CA ARG A 393 -10.42 -5.16 30.73
C ARG A 393 -10.85 -6.25 31.72
N SER A 394 -11.52 -7.32 31.26
CA SER A 394 -11.87 -8.44 32.15
C SER A 394 -10.68 -9.36 32.45
N TYR A 395 -9.54 -9.19 31.77
CA TYR A 395 -8.34 -9.97 32.05
C TYR A 395 -7.66 -9.50 33.35
N PRO A 396 -7.17 -10.44 34.19
CA PRO A 396 -6.51 -10.11 35.46
C PRO A 396 -5.07 -9.64 35.23
N LEU A 397 -4.89 -8.62 34.38
CA LEU A 397 -3.59 -8.08 33.98
C LEU A 397 -3.58 -6.56 34.18
N ARG A 398 -2.42 -6.02 34.56
CA ARG A 398 -2.19 -4.57 34.57
C ARG A 398 -2.35 -4.02 33.16
N GLY A 399 -2.93 -2.83 33.04
CA GLY A 399 -3.15 -2.13 31.78
C GLY A 399 -1.86 -1.93 30.99
N SER A 400 -0.74 -1.66 31.66
CA SER A 400 0.58 -1.56 31.01
C SER A 400 1.02 -2.88 30.37
N THR A 401 0.75 -4.02 31.00
CA THR A 401 1.02 -5.34 30.41
C THR A 401 0.15 -5.60 29.19
N VAL A 402 -1.13 -5.23 29.24
CA VAL A 402 -2.06 -5.36 28.11
C VAL A 402 -1.61 -4.48 26.95
N VAL A 403 -1.46 -3.18 27.17
CA VAL A 403 -1.02 -2.22 26.14
C VAL A 403 0.34 -2.62 25.55
N GLY A 404 1.29 -3.03 26.39
CA GLY A 404 2.62 -3.42 25.96
C GLY A 404 2.62 -4.67 25.12
N ALA A 405 1.90 -5.71 25.53
CA ALA A 405 1.78 -6.95 24.78
C ALA A 405 1.02 -6.78 23.45
N GLU A 406 -0.05 -5.99 23.45
CA GLU A 406 -0.78 -5.66 22.23
C GLU A 406 0.11 -4.89 21.23
N THR A 407 0.89 -3.93 21.71
CA THR A 407 1.83 -3.12 20.93
C THR A 407 3.01 -3.95 20.41
N ALA A 408 3.52 -4.88 21.20
CA ALA A 408 4.62 -5.75 20.82
C ALA A 408 4.28 -6.61 19.58
N GLY A 409 3.00 -6.98 19.41
CA GLY A 409 2.54 -7.76 18.24
C GLY A 409 2.71 -7.03 16.91
N SER A 410 2.29 -5.76 16.81
CA SER A 410 2.50 -4.96 15.60
C SER A 410 3.97 -4.55 15.44
N THR A 411 4.66 -4.28 16.54
CA THR A 411 6.09 -3.96 16.58
C THR A 411 6.94 -5.08 15.98
N ALA A 412 6.72 -6.34 16.39
CA ALA A 412 7.47 -7.49 15.89
C ALA A 412 7.28 -7.68 14.38
N VAL A 413 6.05 -7.47 13.89
CA VAL A 413 5.72 -7.58 12.45
C VAL A 413 6.42 -6.49 11.65
N LEU A 414 6.30 -5.23 12.08
CA LEU A 414 6.94 -4.10 11.39
C LEU A 414 8.47 -4.23 11.40
N THR A 415 9.04 -4.60 12.54
CA THR A 415 10.48 -4.81 12.69
C THR A 415 10.98 -5.93 11.77
N ALA A 416 10.27 -7.06 11.70
CA ALA A 416 10.63 -8.14 10.79
C ALA A 416 10.58 -7.72 9.32
N MET A 417 9.60 -6.91 8.92
CA MET A 417 9.51 -6.36 7.57
C MET A 417 10.67 -5.40 7.26
N GLN A 418 11.03 -4.52 8.18
CA GLN A 418 12.16 -3.60 8.01
C GLN A 418 13.50 -4.32 8.00
N LEU A 419 13.73 -5.27 8.91
CA LEU A 419 14.96 -6.06 8.93
C LEU A 419 15.11 -6.91 7.67
N GLY A 420 14.00 -7.42 7.11
CA GLY A 420 14.01 -8.08 5.80
C GLY A 420 14.50 -7.15 4.68
N LEU A 421 14.02 -5.89 4.66
CA LEU A 421 14.47 -4.87 3.69
C LEU A 421 15.94 -4.48 3.90
N VAL A 422 16.35 -4.26 5.15
CA VAL A 422 17.75 -3.93 5.49
C VAL A 422 18.68 -5.09 5.12
N GLY A 423 18.25 -6.34 5.34
CA GLY A 423 18.98 -7.54 4.92
C GLY A 423 19.12 -7.63 3.40
N ILE A 424 18.05 -7.37 2.64
CA ILE A 424 18.12 -7.28 1.18
C ILE A 424 19.09 -6.18 0.74
N ALA A 425 19.05 -5.01 1.39
CA ALA A 425 19.99 -3.93 1.09
C ALA A 425 21.45 -4.33 1.35
N TYR A 426 21.70 -5.00 2.48
CA TYR A 426 23.03 -5.52 2.83
C TYR A 426 23.55 -6.51 1.78
N ILE A 427 22.71 -7.48 1.37
CA ILE A 427 23.06 -8.48 0.33
C ILE A 427 23.28 -7.82 -1.04
N ALA A 428 22.49 -6.80 -1.38
CA ALA A 428 22.64 -6.06 -2.63
C ALA A 428 24.02 -5.38 -2.71
N PHE A 429 24.45 -4.76 -1.60
CA PHE A 429 25.75 -4.11 -1.55
C PHE A 429 26.90 -5.10 -1.37
N TRP A 430 26.67 -6.34 -0.94
CA TRP A 430 27.73 -7.33 -0.67
C TRP A 430 28.64 -7.65 -1.87
N GLY A 431 28.16 -7.52 -3.12
CA GLY A 431 28.94 -7.82 -4.32
C GLY A 431 30.21 -6.96 -4.45
N GLY A 432 31.34 -7.59 -4.81
CA GLY A 432 32.69 -7.02 -4.75
C GLY A 432 32.97 -5.78 -5.63
N GLU A 433 32.04 -5.40 -6.52
CA GLU A 433 32.18 -4.19 -7.35
C GLU A 433 31.57 -2.94 -6.70
N VAL A 434 30.70 -3.07 -5.70
CA VAL A 434 30.09 -1.92 -5.03
C VAL A 434 31.01 -1.42 -3.93
N ARG A 435 31.60 -0.23 -4.11
CA ARG A 435 32.53 0.36 -3.13
C ARG A 435 31.82 1.16 -2.03
N ASP A 436 30.74 1.85 -2.36
CA ASP A 436 30.01 2.71 -1.43
C ASP A 436 28.55 2.26 -1.23
N PRO A 437 28.02 2.25 0.02
CA PRO A 437 28.68 2.60 1.30
C PRO A 437 29.84 1.64 1.64
N SER A 438 30.79 1.94 2.54
CA SER A 438 31.89 0.99 2.85
C SER A 438 31.41 -0.29 3.55
N PRO A 439 32.11 -1.45 3.46
CA PRO A 439 31.70 -2.69 4.14
C PRO A 439 31.54 -2.55 5.65
N GLU A 440 32.39 -1.74 6.28
CA GLU A 440 32.31 -1.39 7.70
C GLU A 440 31.02 -0.62 8.02
N LEU A 441 30.72 0.43 7.25
CA LEU A 441 29.50 1.23 7.42
C LEU A 441 28.25 0.37 7.23
N ARG A 442 28.20 -0.48 6.21
CA ARG A 442 27.07 -1.39 5.94
C ARG A 442 26.81 -2.32 7.14
N THR A 443 27.87 -2.87 7.70
CA THR A 443 27.81 -3.88 8.77
C THR A 443 27.47 -3.23 10.11
N ALA A 444 28.07 -2.07 10.41
CA ALA A 444 27.70 -1.24 11.55
C ALA A 444 26.24 -0.78 11.47
N ALA A 445 25.77 -0.36 10.29
CA ALA A 445 24.38 0.04 10.07
C ALA A 445 23.41 -1.14 10.23
N LEU A 446 23.74 -2.33 9.74
CA LEU A 446 22.94 -3.55 9.95
C LEU A 446 22.86 -3.91 11.43
N ALA A 447 23.99 -3.89 12.15
CA ALA A 447 24.04 -4.16 13.58
C ALA A 447 23.20 -3.14 14.37
N ALA A 448 23.35 -1.85 14.07
CA ALA A 448 22.54 -0.79 14.66
C ALA A 448 21.05 -0.97 14.36
N ALA A 449 20.68 -1.34 13.12
CA ALA A 449 19.29 -1.58 12.72
C ALA A 449 18.65 -2.74 13.48
N VAL A 450 19.38 -3.86 13.67
CA VAL A 450 18.91 -5.02 14.44
C VAL A 450 18.58 -4.65 15.89
N VAL A 451 19.36 -3.74 16.48
CA VAL A 451 19.21 -3.32 17.87
C VAL A 451 18.18 -2.20 18.04
N LEU A 452 18.23 -1.17 17.19
CA LEU A 452 17.43 0.06 17.35
C LEU A 452 16.04 -0.03 16.75
N LEU A 453 15.86 -0.70 15.59
CA LEU A 453 14.54 -0.75 14.93
C LEU A 453 13.44 -1.34 15.82
N PRO A 454 13.65 -2.44 16.59
CA PRO A 454 12.62 -2.93 17.51
C PRO A 454 12.16 -1.86 18.51
N ALA A 455 13.10 -1.11 19.09
CA ALA A 455 12.80 -0.08 20.09
C ALA A 455 12.10 1.14 19.49
N ILE A 456 12.59 1.64 18.36
CA ILE A 456 11.97 2.78 17.67
C ILE A 456 10.57 2.41 17.19
N ASN A 457 10.40 1.20 16.62
CA ASN A 457 9.08 0.72 16.21
C ASN A 457 8.13 0.55 17.38
N PHE A 458 8.62 0.07 18.54
CA PHE A 458 7.79 -0.06 19.73
C PHE A 458 7.27 1.31 20.17
N LEU A 459 8.15 2.29 20.26
CA LEU A 459 7.81 3.67 20.58
C LEU A 459 6.81 4.25 19.56
N ALA A 460 7.06 4.05 18.27
CA ALA A 460 6.18 4.51 17.20
C ALA A 460 4.78 3.87 17.27
N MET A 461 4.69 2.58 17.59
CA MET A 461 3.42 1.88 17.79
C MET A 461 2.72 2.33 19.09
N LEU A 462 3.46 2.64 20.16
CA LEU A 462 2.90 3.23 21.38
C LEU A 462 2.25 4.59 21.10
N ILE A 463 2.85 5.44 20.26
CA ILE A 463 2.25 6.72 19.86
C ILE A 463 0.90 6.47 19.16
N GLN A 464 0.86 5.50 18.23
CA GLN A 464 -0.36 5.17 17.49
C GLN A 464 -1.46 4.56 18.38
N ASN A 465 -1.09 3.66 19.30
CA ASN A 465 -2.02 3.09 20.27
C ASN A 465 -2.48 4.13 21.30
N GLY A 466 -1.58 5.01 21.72
CA GLY A 466 -1.87 6.12 22.62
C GLY A 466 -2.84 7.13 22.01
N ALA A 467 -2.65 7.49 20.74
CA ALA A 467 -3.60 8.33 20.01
C ALA A 467 -5.00 7.70 19.97
N ALA A 468 -5.09 6.38 19.85
CA ALA A 468 -6.35 5.67 19.83
C ALA A 468 -7.07 5.62 21.19
N LEU A 469 -6.31 5.56 22.29
CA LEU A 469 -6.84 5.60 23.66
C LEU A 469 -7.21 7.02 24.11
N LEU A 470 -6.33 7.99 23.87
CA LEU A 470 -6.49 9.37 24.32
C LEU A 470 -7.48 10.16 23.46
N LEU A 471 -7.56 9.82 22.16
CA LEU A 471 -8.38 10.54 21.18
C LEU A 471 -9.22 9.55 20.34
N PRO A 472 -10.10 8.72 20.95
CA PRO A 472 -10.86 7.69 20.25
C PRO A 472 -11.82 8.27 19.19
N ALA A 473 -12.28 9.51 19.40
CA ALA A 473 -13.09 10.24 18.44
C ALA A 473 -12.34 10.61 17.15
N TRP A 474 -11.00 10.62 17.18
CA TRP A 474 -10.13 10.93 16.05
C TRP A 474 -9.60 9.68 15.38
N VAL A 475 -9.31 8.61 16.12
CA VAL A 475 -8.86 7.33 15.54
C VAL A 475 -10.05 6.41 15.29
N ARG A 476 -10.58 6.42 14.06
CA ARG A 476 -11.77 5.63 13.74
C ARG A 476 -11.45 4.16 13.45
N VAL A 477 -11.87 3.30 14.37
CA VAL A 477 -11.89 1.85 14.22
C VAL A 477 -13.27 1.46 13.68
N GLY A 478 -13.35 0.92 12.45
CA GLY A 478 -14.62 0.42 11.89
C GLY A 478 -14.92 0.80 10.43
N PRO A 479 -16.12 0.45 9.91
CA PRO A 479 -16.51 0.62 8.50
C PRO A 479 -16.76 2.08 8.08
N ASP A 480 -16.80 3.03 9.02
CA ASP A 480 -17.05 4.45 8.80
C ASP A 480 -15.78 5.26 8.49
N ARG A 481 -14.86 4.69 7.70
CA ARG A 481 -13.66 5.38 7.26
C ARG A 481 -14.04 6.59 6.41
N PRO A 482 -13.45 7.78 6.64
CA PRO A 482 -13.62 8.91 5.74
C PRO A 482 -13.14 8.52 4.33
N ILE A 483 -13.80 9.04 3.30
CA ILE A 483 -13.46 8.76 1.89
C ILE A 483 -13.36 10.11 1.18
N GLY A 484 -12.34 10.27 0.33
CA GLY A 484 -12.11 11.49 -0.44
C GLY A 484 -11.20 12.49 0.31
N VAL A 485 -11.40 13.79 0.05
CA VAL A 485 -10.51 14.87 0.54
C VAL A 485 -10.49 14.96 2.08
N GLU A 486 -11.62 14.71 2.75
CA GLU A 486 -11.69 14.63 4.22
C GLU A 486 -10.74 13.54 4.77
N ALA A 487 -10.68 12.38 4.09
CA ALA A 487 -9.80 11.28 4.48
C ALA A 487 -8.34 11.67 4.30
N LEU A 488 -8.02 12.35 3.21
CA LEU A 488 -6.69 12.86 2.94
C LEU A 488 -6.25 13.83 4.04
N GLY A 489 -7.04 14.85 4.33
CA GLY A 489 -6.73 15.83 5.38
C GLY A 489 -6.67 15.23 6.78
N HIS A 490 -7.54 14.25 7.08
CA HIS A 490 -7.46 13.50 8.33
C HIS A 490 -6.17 12.66 8.43
N ASN A 491 -5.85 11.88 7.40
CA ASN A 491 -4.61 11.09 7.36
C ASN A 491 -3.38 11.99 7.49
N MET A 492 -3.40 13.17 6.89
CA MET A 492 -2.34 14.16 7.02
C MET A 492 -2.22 14.70 8.43
N LEU A 493 -3.32 15.10 9.08
CA LEU A 493 -3.28 15.58 10.45
C LEU A 493 -2.70 14.51 11.38
N VAL A 494 -3.17 13.27 11.25
CA VAL A 494 -2.66 12.13 12.04
C VAL A 494 -1.19 11.85 11.73
N MET A 495 -0.79 11.90 10.46
CA MET A 495 0.60 11.71 10.03
C MET A 495 1.51 12.81 10.58
N SER A 496 1.14 14.08 10.41
CA SER A 496 1.93 15.22 10.88
C SER A 496 2.07 15.19 12.39
N GLY A 497 0.98 14.96 13.12
CA GLY A 497 1.03 14.81 14.58
C GLY A 497 1.93 13.64 15.01
N PHE A 498 1.82 12.50 14.33
CA PHE A 498 2.67 11.34 14.58
C PHE A 498 4.16 11.64 14.31
N VAL A 499 4.49 12.27 13.18
CA VAL A 499 5.88 12.62 12.82
C VAL A 499 6.47 13.59 13.83
N VAL A 500 5.72 14.62 14.24
CA VAL A 500 6.18 15.61 15.24
C VAL A 500 6.44 14.93 16.58
N ILE A 501 5.52 14.09 17.06
CA ILE A 501 5.69 13.39 18.35
C ILE A 501 6.86 12.40 18.27
N LEU A 502 6.97 11.63 17.18
CA LEU A 502 8.07 10.68 16.98
C LEU A 502 9.42 11.42 16.90
N ALA A 503 9.50 12.52 16.17
CA ALA A 503 10.71 13.32 16.07
C ALA A 503 11.11 13.93 17.43
N ALA A 504 10.14 14.43 18.21
CA ALA A 504 10.38 14.97 19.53
C ALA A 504 10.91 13.90 20.50
N LEU A 505 10.35 12.68 20.46
CA LEU A 505 10.82 11.57 21.29
C LEU A 505 12.20 11.06 20.82
N LEU A 506 12.43 10.96 19.52
CA LEU A 506 13.74 10.50 19.01
C LEU A 506 14.85 11.55 19.15
N ALA A 507 14.55 12.80 19.50
CA ALA A 507 15.54 13.85 19.66
C ALA A 507 16.58 13.54 20.75
N ALA A 508 16.15 13.09 21.93
CA ALA A 508 17.05 12.76 23.03
C ALA A 508 17.89 11.50 22.74
N PRO A 509 17.33 10.36 22.29
CA PRO A 509 18.10 9.21 21.84
C PRO A 509 19.11 9.55 20.74
N ALA A 510 18.71 10.37 19.76
CA ALA A 510 19.60 10.78 18.67
C ALA A 510 20.75 11.68 19.15
N ALA A 511 20.48 12.61 20.06
CA ALA A 511 21.52 13.47 20.64
C ALA A 511 22.54 12.66 21.45
N VAL A 512 22.07 11.72 22.28
CA VAL A 512 22.94 10.84 23.08
C VAL A 512 23.75 9.91 22.18
N ALA A 513 23.12 9.27 21.19
CA ALA A 513 23.84 8.43 20.23
C ALA A 513 24.86 9.23 19.41
N GLY A 514 24.51 10.44 18.97
CA GLY A 514 25.41 11.33 18.26
C GLY A 514 26.63 11.71 19.11
N ALA A 515 26.42 12.09 20.37
CA ALA A 515 27.51 12.41 21.30
C ALA A 515 28.45 11.22 21.51
N VAL A 516 27.92 10.01 21.70
CA VAL A 516 28.72 8.79 21.85
C VAL A 516 29.45 8.44 20.55
N PHE A 517 28.78 8.57 19.40
CA PHE A 517 29.37 8.30 18.10
C PHE A 517 30.55 9.22 17.82
N PHE A 518 30.35 10.54 17.85
CA PHE A 518 31.41 11.51 17.55
C PHE A 518 32.54 11.50 18.59
N GLY A 519 32.25 11.12 19.83
CA GLY A 519 33.28 10.96 20.87
C GLY A 519 34.20 9.75 20.63
N LEU A 520 33.70 8.69 19.98
CA LEU A 520 34.44 7.43 19.77
C LEU A 520 34.88 7.21 18.32
N GLU A 521 34.31 7.93 17.35
CA GLU A 521 34.64 7.87 15.93
C GLU A 521 36.15 8.03 15.66
N PRO A 522 36.89 8.96 16.29
CA PRO A 522 38.32 9.13 16.00
C PRO A 522 39.16 7.88 16.30
N VAL A 523 38.69 7.03 17.22
CA VAL A 523 39.39 5.82 17.67
C VAL A 523 38.84 4.56 16.99
N SER A 524 37.54 4.52 16.74
CA SER A 524 36.80 3.30 16.38
C SER A 524 36.21 3.33 14.95
N GLY A 525 36.30 4.47 14.26
CA GLY A 525 35.62 4.72 12.99
C GLY A 525 34.12 4.43 13.09
N TRP A 526 33.57 3.75 12.08
CA TRP A 526 32.15 3.38 12.02
C TRP A 526 31.70 2.42 13.12
N TRP A 527 32.62 1.70 13.78
CA TRP A 527 32.30 0.80 14.89
C TRP A 527 31.88 1.55 16.16
N ALA A 528 32.15 2.86 16.26
CA ALA A 528 31.54 3.74 17.25
C ALA A 528 29.99 3.72 17.19
N GLY A 529 29.42 3.28 16.06
CA GLY A 529 27.99 3.08 15.90
C GLY A 529 27.39 2.04 16.86
N VAL A 530 28.15 1.03 17.30
CA VAL A 530 27.66 -0.01 18.22
C VAL A 530 27.39 0.55 19.62
N PRO A 531 28.35 1.20 20.32
CA PRO A 531 28.08 1.84 21.61
C PRO A 531 27.07 2.99 21.49
N ALA A 532 27.07 3.73 20.38
CA ALA A 532 26.06 4.77 20.12
C ALA A 532 24.64 4.17 20.03
N ALA A 533 24.47 3.05 19.31
CA ALA A 533 23.20 2.34 19.23
C ALA A 533 22.76 1.78 20.58
N ALA A 534 23.69 1.25 21.39
CA ALA A 534 23.37 0.81 22.75
C ALA A 534 22.88 1.99 23.63
N ALA A 535 23.53 3.16 23.54
CA ALA A 535 23.11 4.35 24.27
C ALA A 535 21.72 4.84 23.84
N ALA A 536 21.45 4.93 22.53
CA ALA A 536 20.12 5.26 22.02
C ALA A 536 19.05 4.24 22.44
N LEU A 537 19.38 2.95 22.46
CA LEU A 537 18.47 1.90 22.93
C LEU A 537 18.05 2.13 24.38
N VAL A 538 18.99 2.48 25.26
CA VAL A 538 18.70 2.76 26.67
C VAL A 538 17.74 3.93 26.79
N VAL A 539 18.01 5.06 26.12
CA VAL A 539 17.14 6.25 26.19
C VAL A 539 15.76 5.95 25.62
N THR A 540 15.68 5.33 24.44
CA THR A 540 14.41 4.95 23.79
C THR A 540 13.61 3.97 24.66
N GLY A 541 14.31 3.04 25.34
CA GLY A 541 13.72 2.11 26.28
C GLY A 541 13.10 2.81 27.49
N LEU A 542 13.80 3.78 28.08
CA LEU A 542 13.28 4.60 29.18
C LEU A 542 12.03 5.38 28.77
N GLU A 543 12.07 6.06 27.62
CA GLU A 543 10.93 6.79 27.08
C GLU A 543 9.73 5.87 26.84
N SER A 544 9.97 4.69 26.26
CA SER A 544 8.95 3.68 26.02
C SER A 544 8.30 3.20 27.32
N GLN A 545 9.07 3.01 28.40
CA GLN A 545 8.55 2.61 29.70
C GLN A 545 7.66 3.69 30.32
N VAL A 546 8.08 4.96 30.27
CA VAL A 546 7.28 6.10 30.76
C VAL A 546 5.95 6.19 30.02
N LEU A 547 6.00 6.11 28.68
CA LEU A 547 4.81 6.16 27.85
C LEU A 547 3.89 4.95 28.12
N LEU A 548 4.45 3.76 28.24
CA LEU A 548 3.71 2.54 28.52
C LEU A 548 3.01 2.58 29.89
N ALA A 549 3.69 3.07 30.93
CA ALA A 549 3.10 3.23 32.25
C ALA A 549 1.94 4.24 32.26
N ARG A 550 2.06 5.32 31.48
CA ARG A 550 0.98 6.32 31.33
C ARG A 550 -0.20 5.75 30.54
N LEU A 551 0.05 5.10 29.40
CA LEU A 551 -1.00 4.50 28.58
C LEU A 551 -1.69 3.33 29.28
N GLY A 552 -0.98 2.59 30.13
CA GLY A 552 -1.57 1.54 30.97
C GLY A 552 -2.62 2.08 31.94
N ARG A 553 -2.34 3.20 32.60
CA ARG A 553 -3.32 3.88 33.48
C ARG A 553 -4.52 4.39 32.70
N VAL A 554 -4.29 5.07 31.58
CA VAL A 554 -5.35 5.55 30.69
C VAL A 554 -6.25 4.41 30.23
N PHE A 555 -5.66 3.26 29.85
CA PHE A 555 -6.42 2.07 29.46
C PHE A 555 -7.32 1.55 30.59
N GLU A 556 -6.84 1.54 31.83
CA GLU A 556 -7.63 1.13 33.01
C GLU A 556 -8.76 2.11 33.33
N GLU A 557 -8.55 3.41 33.11
CA GLU A 557 -9.54 4.47 33.32
C GLU A 557 -10.58 4.57 32.19
N THR A 558 -10.26 4.10 30.98
CA THR A 558 -11.13 4.24 29.80
C THR A 558 -12.39 3.39 29.96
N ASP A 559 -13.56 4.04 30.02
CA ASP A 559 -14.86 3.38 30.07
C ASP A 559 -15.15 2.61 28.76
N PRO A 560 -15.41 1.29 28.78
CA PRO A 560 -15.84 0.53 27.61
C PRO A 560 -17.04 1.12 26.85
N SER A 561 -17.92 1.86 27.52
CA SER A 561 -19.09 2.49 26.89
C SER A 561 -18.73 3.69 25.98
N SER A 562 -17.56 4.30 26.21
CA SER A 562 -17.09 5.49 25.48
C SER A 562 -16.51 5.16 24.10
N VAL A 563 -16.12 3.90 23.87
CA VAL A 563 -15.67 3.41 22.57
C VAL A 563 -16.88 2.87 21.83
N PRO A 564 -17.18 3.32 20.59
CA PRO A 564 -18.30 2.80 19.83
C PRO A 564 -18.14 1.29 19.67
N ALA A 565 -18.93 0.53 20.44
CA ALA A 565 -19.00 -0.90 20.31
C ALA A 565 -19.46 -1.24 18.87
N VAL A 566 -19.05 -2.42 18.39
CA VAL A 566 -19.76 -3.01 17.24
C VAL A 566 -21.16 -3.34 17.77
N GLU A 567 -22.10 -2.40 17.63
CA GLU A 567 -23.49 -2.62 18.02
C GLU A 567 -24.00 -3.86 17.29
N SER A 568 -24.26 -4.91 18.07
CA SER A 568 -25.05 -6.05 17.66
C SER A 568 -26.51 -5.58 17.59
N ARG A 569 -26.94 -5.10 16.43
CA ARG A 569 -28.36 -5.05 16.06
C ARG A 569 -28.57 -5.64 14.67
#